data_AF-A0A9E2IYP3-F1
#
_entry.id   AF-A0A9E2IYP3-F1
#
_cell.length_a   1.000
_cell.length_b   1.000
_cell.length_c   1.000
_cell.angle_alpha   90.00
_cell.angle_beta   90.00
_cell.angle_gamma   90.00
#
_symmetry.space_group_name_H-M   'P 1'
#
loop_
_entity.id
_entity.type
_entity.pdbx_description
1 polymer ?
#
loop_
_entity_poly.entity_id
_entity_poly.type
_entity_poly.pdbx_seq_one_letter_code
_entity_poly.pdbx_strand_id
1 'polypeptide(L)'
;MSRIPGTRVLFSPKGGTSKELLRLIKAAKGNIVVAAYAFSSKYLGKALSEALKRRVKVRIILDGDIARKAYSIDEWLAGEGIELRFIDVKGGCLHHKFMIIDGKILMTGSYNFTNESEFRNHEAAVFTNNKALIQSFAAEFDRLWNLAVLPVPVESTSVPPSPTEVEQPQQGPGPVGT
;
A
#
# COMPACT_ATOMS: atom_id res chain seq x y z
N MET A 1 4.02 21.64 19.85
CA MET A 1 4.76 20.36 19.66
C MET A 1 3.80 19.21 19.87
N SER A 2 3.57 18.36 18.87
CA SER A 2 2.73 17.16 19.04
C SER A 2 3.51 16.08 19.80
N ARG A 3 3.50 16.13 21.13
CA ARG A 3 3.94 14.96 21.92
C ARG A 3 2.75 14.01 22.04
N ILE A 4 2.96 12.73 21.71
CA ILE A 4 2.22 11.65 22.34
C ILE A 4 3.11 11.22 23.52
N PRO A 5 2.82 11.61 24.77
CA PRO A 5 3.51 11.07 25.93
C PRO A 5 2.81 9.75 26.30
N GLY A 6 3.38 8.61 25.90
CA GLY A 6 2.93 7.28 26.31
C GLY A 6 2.46 6.37 25.19
N THR A 7 1.98 5.19 25.57
CA THR A 7 1.31 4.22 24.70
C THR A 7 -0.20 4.39 24.83
N ARG A 8 -0.92 4.37 23.71
CA ARG A 8 -2.38 4.36 23.70
C ARG A 8 -2.90 3.48 22.58
N VAL A 9 -4.15 3.07 22.70
CA VAL A 9 -4.85 2.28 21.69
C VAL A 9 -6.10 3.03 21.24
N LEU A 10 -6.35 3.06 19.93
CA LEU A 10 -7.61 3.47 19.34
C LEU A 10 -8.28 2.23 18.74
N PHE A 11 -9.59 2.10 18.95
CA PHE A 11 -10.37 0.98 18.45
C PHE A 11 -11.33 1.44 17.37
N SER A 12 -11.33 0.73 16.25
CA SER A 12 -12.34 0.89 15.20
C SER A 12 -13.52 -0.05 15.44
N PRO A 13 -14.70 0.22 14.86
CA PRO A 13 -14.99 1.31 13.92
C PRO A 13 -15.11 2.69 14.58
N LYS A 14 -14.83 3.74 13.81
CA LYS A 14 -14.99 5.17 14.15
C LYS A 14 -14.16 5.65 15.34
N GLY A 15 -13.06 4.96 15.66
CA GLY A 15 -12.13 5.34 16.72
C GLY A 15 -11.24 6.54 16.40
N GLY A 16 -11.22 7.00 15.15
CA GLY A 16 -10.42 8.15 14.73
C GLY A 16 -8.94 7.83 14.48
N THR A 17 -8.61 6.56 14.19
CA THR A 17 -7.23 6.13 13.87
C THR A 17 -6.69 6.87 12.66
N SER A 18 -7.47 6.94 11.57
CA SER A 18 -7.13 7.70 10.36
C SER A 18 -6.94 9.20 10.64
N LYS A 19 -7.77 9.80 11.49
CA LYS A 19 -7.66 11.21 11.90
C LYS A 19 -6.37 11.46 12.69
N GLU A 20 -6.02 10.54 13.60
CA GLU A 20 -4.78 10.63 14.36
C GLU A 20 -3.55 10.48 13.46
N LEU A 21 -3.55 9.48 12.57
CA LEU A 21 -2.49 9.31 11.58
C LEU A 21 -2.32 10.56 10.71
N LEU A 22 -3.41 11.14 10.20
CA LEU A 22 -3.36 12.40 9.45
C LEU A 22 -2.65 13.50 10.26
N ARG A 23 -3.06 13.67 11.52
CA ARG A 23 -2.49 14.70 12.41
C ARG A 23 -0.98 14.51 12.59
N LEU A 24 -0.53 13.27 12.75
CA LEU A 24 0.88 12.93 12.90
C LEU A 24 1.68 13.10 11.60
N ILE A 25 1.13 12.64 10.48
CA ILE A 25 1.74 12.80 9.15
C ILE A 25 1.91 14.29 8.81
N LYS A 26 0.91 15.13 9.12
CA LYS A 26 0.99 16.59 8.95
C LYS A 26 2.07 17.23 9.82
N ALA A 27 2.33 16.68 11.00
CA ALA A 27 3.34 17.19 11.93
C ALA A 27 4.77 16.67 11.68
N ALA A 28 4.93 15.64 10.84
CA ALA A 28 6.21 15.01 10.53
C ALA A 28 7.19 16.00 9.89
N LYS A 29 8.48 15.85 10.21
CA LYS A 29 9.55 16.77 9.77
C LYS A 29 10.74 16.09 9.09
N GLY A 30 10.94 14.80 9.30
CA GLY A 30 12.13 14.08 8.85
C GLY A 30 11.80 12.93 7.92
N ASN A 31 11.15 11.90 8.45
CA ASN A 31 10.85 10.70 7.68
C ASN A 31 9.55 10.01 8.13
N ILE A 32 8.93 9.30 7.20
CA ILE A 32 7.81 8.41 7.45
C ILE A 32 8.11 7.10 6.71
N VAL A 33 8.03 5.99 7.44
CA VAL A 33 8.08 4.65 6.84
C VAL A 33 6.77 3.92 7.11
N VAL A 34 6.28 3.20 6.12
CA VAL A 34 5.02 2.45 6.18
C VAL A 34 5.23 1.04 5.66
N ALA A 35 4.88 0.03 6.45
CA ALA A 35 4.70 -1.33 5.94
C ALA A 35 3.22 -1.68 6.07
N ALA A 36 2.59 -2.00 4.94
CA ALA A 36 1.15 -2.20 4.87
C ALA A 36 0.79 -3.43 4.04
N TYR A 37 -0.03 -4.29 4.63
CA TYR A 37 -0.71 -5.35 3.91
C TYR A 37 -1.67 -4.78 2.86
N ALA A 38 -2.62 -3.95 3.29
CA ALA A 38 -3.55 -3.27 2.39
C ALA A 38 -3.49 -1.75 2.58
N PHE A 39 -3.43 -1.01 1.47
CA PHE A 39 -3.46 0.45 1.44
C PHE A 39 -4.40 0.93 0.33
N SER A 40 -5.59 1.39 0.71
CA SER A 40 -6.58 1.98 -0.20
C SER A 40 -7.07 3.37 0.24
N SER A 41 -6.65 3.84 1.42
CA SER A 41 -7.08 5.13 1.96
C SER A 41 -6.46 6.30 1.22
N LYS A 42 -7.20 6.87 0.26
CA LYS A 42 -6.83 8.14 -0.41
C LYS A 42 -6.60 9.29 0.57
N TYR A 43 -7.31 9.29 1.70
CA TYR A 43 -7.16 10.29 2.76
C TYR A 43 -5.74 10.28 3.36
N LEU A 44 -5.22 9.09 3.71
CA LEU A 44 -3.87 8.95 4.22
C LEU A 44 -2.82 9.07 3.11
N GLY A 45 -3.11 8.55 1.91
CA GLY A 45 -2.23 8.71 0.75
C GLY A 45 -1.96 10.19 0.40
N LYS A 46 -3.00 11.03 0.38
CA LYS A 46 -2.87 12.48 0.18
C LYS A 46 -2.01 13.13 1.25
N ALA A 47 -2.18 12.75 2.50
CA ALA A 47 -1.37 13.28 3.60
C ALA A 47 0.13 12.96 3.43
N LEU A 48 0.45 11.75 2.95
CA LEU A 48 1.82 11.33 2.69
C LEU A 48 2.43 12.09 1.50
N SER A 49 1.68 12.27 0.41
CA SER A 49 2.08 13.13 -0.71
C SER A 49 2.35 14.58 -0.25
N GLU A 50 1.47 15.14 0.59
CA GLU A 50 1.68 16.47 1.16
C GLU A 50 2.94 16.52 2.05
N ALA A 51 3.26 15.44 2.76
CA ALA A 51 4.50 15.35 3.54
C ALA A 51 5.75 15.33 2.65
N LEU A 52 5.70 14.58 1.54
CA LEU A 52 6.75 14.56 0.53
C LEU A 52 7.00 15.96 -0.05
N LYS A 53 5.94 16.72 -0.35
CA LYS A 53 6.03 18.13 -0.82
C LYS A 53 6.68 19.07 0.21
N ARG A 54 6.62 18.72 1.50
CA ARG A 54 7.35 19.41 2.59
C ARG A 54 8.78 18.88 2.80
N ARG A 55 9.29 18.04 1.90
CA ARG A 55 10.60 17.37 1.95
C ARG A 55 10.77 16.35 3.08
N VAL A 56 9.67 15.81 3.61
CA VAL A 56 9.72 14.64 4.49
C VAL A 56 9.99 13.42 3.60
N LYS A 57 10.96 12.58 3.98
CA LYS A 57 11.23 11.33 3.25
C LYS A 57 10.11 10.34 3.52
N VAL A 58 9.43 9.84 2.48
CA VAL A 58 8.35 8.86 2.63
C VAL A 58 8.71 7.59 1.89
N ARG A 59 8.74 6.47 2.62
CA ARG A 59 9.00 5.13 2.07
C ARG A 59 7.89 4.17 2.45
N ILE A 60 7.41 3.41 1.49
CA ILE A 60 6.30 2.47 1.68
C ILE A 60 6.69 1.10 1.14
N ILE A 61 6.47 0.06 1.95
CA ILE A 61 6.47 -1.34 1.52
C ILE A 61 5.04 -1.83 1.53
N LEU A 62 4.58 -2.38 0.41
CA LEU A 62 3.30 -3.06 0.31
C LEU A 62 3.48 -4.55 0.07
N ASP A 63 2.50 -5.34 0.51
CA ASP A 63 2.34 -6.70 0.03
C ASP A 63 2.09 -6.67 -1.48
N GLY A 64 2.85 -7.43 -2.27
CA GLY A 64 2.77 -7.34 -3.71
C GLY A 64 1.44 -7.84 -4.29
N ASP A 65 0.89 -8.93 -3.76
CA ASP A 65 -0.37 -9.50 -4.26
C ASP A 65 -1.56 -8.61 -3.92
N ILE A 66 -1.51 -7.92 -2.77
CA ILE A 66 -2.54 -6.96 -2.39
C ILE A 66 -2.37 -5.61 -3.10
N ALA A 67 -1.14 -5.12 -3.26
CA ALA A 67 -0.86 -3.85 -3.91
C ALA A 67 -1.40 -3.81 -5.34
N ARG A 68 -1.34 -4.93 -6.08
CA ARG A 68 -1.77 -4.97 -7.49
C ARG A 68 -3.27 -5.16 -7.68
N LYS A 69 -4.08 -5.10 -6.62
CA LYS A 69 -5.55 -5.19 -6.71
C LYS A 69 -6.15 -3.83 -7.01
N ALA A 70 -7.25 -3.82 -7.76
CA ALA A 70 -7.92 -2.60 -8.24
C ALA A 70 -8.33 -1.58 -7.17
N TYR A 71 -8.45 -1.98 -5.90
CA TYR A 71 -8.78 -1.08 -4.80
C TYR A 71 -7.55 -0.43 -4.15
N SER A 72 -6.35 -0.91 -4.44
CA SER A 72 -5.09 -0.35 -3.95
C SER A 72 -4.89 1.05 -4.53
N ILE A 73 -4.10 1.88 -3.84
CA ILE A 73 -3.68 3.20 -4.33
C ILE A 73 -2.18 3.27 -4.65
N ASP A 74 -1.53 2.11 -4.84
CA ASP A 74 -0.10 1.97 -5.12
C ASP A 74 0.35 2.74 -6.37
N GLU A 75 -0.36 2.63 -7.49
CA GLU A 75 -0.06 3.37 -8.72
C GLU A 75 -0.13 4.89 -8.50
N TRP A 76 -1.15 5.35 -7.77
CA TRP A 76 -1.30 6.76 -7.43
C TRP A 76 -0.20 7.26 -6.49
N LEU A 77 0.18 6.46 -5.48
CA LEU A 77 1.29 6.78 -4.58
C LEU A 77 2.61 6.89 -5.34
N ALA A 78 2.88 5.95 -6.25
CA ALA A 78 4.06 5.98 -7.12
C ALA A 78 4.04 7.22 -8.03
N GLY A 79 2.89 7.55 -8.62
CA GLY A 79 2.69 8.74 -9.44
C GLY A 79 2.91 10.07 -8.70
N GLU A 80 2.67 10.12 -7.39
CA GLU A 80 3.01 11.28 -6.53
C GLU A 80 4.50 11.36 -6.17
N GLY A 81 5.32 10.40 -6.62
CA GLY A 81 6.76 10.35 -6.38
C GLY A 81 7.15 9.74 -5.02
N ILE A 82 6.24 9.03 -4.35
CA ILE A 82 6.56 8.33 -3.10
C ILE A 82 7.43 7.11 -3.42
N GLU A 83 8.50 6.92 -2.65
CA GLU A 83 9.35 5.73 -2.75
C GLU A 83 8.54 4.49 -2.32
N LEU A 84 8.14 3.68 -3.29
CA LEU A 84 7.33 2.48 -3.09
C LEU A 84 8.15 1.24 -3.44
N ARG A 85 7.97 0.17 -2.66
CA ARG A 85 8.48 -1.18 -2.96
C ARG A 85 7.43 -2.23 -2.62
N PHE A 86 7.51 -3.36 -3.30
CA PHE A 86 6.66 -4.53 -3.09
C PHE A 86 7.47 -5.70 -2.54
N ILE A 87 6.85 -6.47 -1.67
CA ILE A 87 7.37 -7.76 -1.26
C ILE A 87 6.42 -8.87 -1.69
N ASP A 88 6.95 -9.82 -2.45
CA ASP A 88 6.22 -11.01 -2.88
C ASP A 88 6.64 -12.17 -1.96
N VAL A 89 5.67 -12.76 -1.25
CA VAL A 89 5.92 -13.82 -0.27
C VAL A 89 5.36 -15.13 -0.77
N LYS A 90 6.22 -16.05 -1.20
CA LYS A 90 5.79 -17.36 -1.71
C LYS A 90 5.06 -18.14 -0.61
N GLY A 91 3.78 -18.41 -0.81
CA GLY A 91 2.94 -19.14 0.15
C GLY A 91 2.60 -18.36 1.41
N GLY A 92 2.75 -17.04 1.40
CA GLY A 92 2.46 -16.16 2.54
C GLY A 92 2.13 -14.74 2.11
N CYS A 93 2.23 -13.78 3.03
CA CYS A 93 2.00 -12.37 2.75
C CYS A 93 2.80 -11.46 3.70
N LEU A 94 2.99 -10.19 3.32
CA LEU A 94 3.37 -9.12 4.22
C LEU A 94 2.14 -8.69 5.01
N HIS A 95 1.90 -9.32 6.16
CA HIS A 95 0.75 -8.97 7.00
C HIS A 95 1.00 -7.81 7.96
N HIS A 96 2.10 -7.07 7.83
CA HIS A 96 2.37 -5.90 8.66
C HIS A 96 1.38 -4.76 8.38
N LYS A 97 1.00 -4.07 9.45
CA LYS A 97 0.36 -2.76 9.40
C LYS A 97 1.04 -1.86 10.41
N PHE A 98 2.05 -1.13 9.97
CA PHE A 98 2.71 -0.16 10.83
C PHE A 98 3.18 1.07 10.09
N MET A 99 3.28 2.17 10.82
CA MET A 99 3.84 3.42 10.36
C MET A 99 4.76 3.98 11.44
N ILE A 100 5.99 4.33 11.07
CA ILE A 100 6.92 5.05 11.95
C ILE A 100 7.08 6.47 11.43
N ILE A 101 6.92 7.44 12.31
CA ILE A 101 7.00 8.87 12.00
C ILE A 101 8.17 9.48 12.78
N ASP A 102 9.08 10.11 12.04
CA ASP A 102 10.30 10.79 12.52
C ASP A 102 11.20 9.91 13.41
N GLY A 103 11.10 8.58 13.31
CA GLY A 103 11.77 7.65 14.22
C GLY A 103 11.34 7.79 15.69
N LYS A 104 10.17 8.40 15.95
CA LYS A 104 9.73 8.81 17.30
C LYS A 104 8.36 8.28 17.70
N ILE A 105 7.54 7.92 16.72
CA ILE A 105 6.18 7.44 16.95
C ILE A 105 5.97 6.22 16.06
N LEU A 106 5.52 5.13 16.67
CA LEU A 106 5.07 3.93 15.99
C LEU A 106 3.54 3.84 16.11
N MET A 107 2.86 3.66 14.99
CA MET A 107 1.53 3.08 14.94
C MET A 107 1.64 1.64 14.46
N THR A 108 0.99 0.69 15.15
CA THR A 108 0.83 -0.69 14.67
C THR A 108 -0.46 -1.32 15.20
N GLY A 109 -0.82 -2.51 14.73
CA GLY A 109 -1.97 -3.27 15.20
C GLY A 109 -2.63 -4.05 14.07
N SER A 110 -3.93 -4.29 14.17
CA SER A 110 -4.70 -4.98 13.13
C SER A 110 -5.14 -4.04 11.99
N TYR A 111 -5.17 -2.73 12.26
CA TYR A 111 -5.66 -1.68 11.38
C TYR A 111 -4.93 -1.61 10.03
N ASN A 112 -5.60 -1.96 8.93
CA ASN A 112 -5.09 -1.69 7.58
C ASN A 112 -5.31 -0.24 7.18
N PHE A 113 -4.55 0.28 6.22
CA PHE A 113 -4.66 1.67 5.76
C PHE A 113 -5.80 1.83 4.75
N THR A 114 -7.02 1.46 5.17
CA THR A 114 -8.23 1.41 4.35
C THR A 114 -9.42 2.04 5.06
N ASN A 115 -10.50 2.32 4.32
CA ASN A 115 -11.73 2.86 4.90
C ASN A 115 -12.49 1.80 5.71
N GLU A 116 -12.35 0.52 5.37
CA GLU A 116 -12.94 -0.60 6.09
C GLU A 116 -12.40 -0.67 7.51
N SER A 117 -11.08 -0.58 7.69
CA SER A 117 -10.46 -0.57 9.02
C SER A 117 -10.84 0.65 9.84
N GLU A 118 -11.19 1.80 9.26
CA GLU A 118 -11.72 2.92 10.04
C GLU A 118 -13.20 2.76 10.36
N PHE A 119 -14.05 2.40 9.39
CA PHE A 119 -15.50 2.63 9.51
C PHE A 119 -16.33 1.36 9.66
N ARG A 120 -15.75 0.18 9.42
CA ARG A 120 -16.50 -1.09 9.34
C ARG A 120 -15.94 -2.17 10.25
N ASN A 121 -14.64 -2.39 10.23
CA ASN A 121 -14.02 -3.49 10.97
C ASN A 121 -13.77 -3.11 12.43
N HIS A 122 -13.82 -4.13 13.29
CA HIS A 122 -13.26 -4.03 14.62
C HIS A 122 -11.73 -4.16 14.53
N GLU A 123 -11.03 -3.08 14.83
CA GLU A 123 -9.57 -3.02 14.74
C GLU A 123 -8.98 -2.42 16.01
N ALA A 124 -7.72 -2.75 16.28
CA ALA A 124 -6.91 -2.05 17.27
C ALA A 124 -5.72 -1.36 16.58
N ALA A 125 -5.52 -0.09 16.88
CA ALA A 125 -4.36 0.69 16.48
C ALA A 125 -3.63 1.20 17.72
N VAL A 126 -2.46 0.63 17.98
CA VAL A 126 -1.56 1.01 19.06
C VAL A 126 -0.64 2.12 18.58
N PHE A 127 -0.64 3.25 19.28
CA PHE A 127 0.31 4.34 19.10
C PHE A 127 1.26 4.36 20.28
N THR A 128 2.56 4.36 20.03
CA THR A 128 3.57 4.39 21.09
C THR A 128 4.78 5.24 20.72
N ASN A 129 5.42 5.80 21.73
CA ASN A 129 6.73 6.45 21.64
C ASN A 129 7.85 5.60 22.30
N ASN A 130 7.57 4.32 22.59
CA ASN A 130 8.55 3.40 23.16
C ASN A 130 9.71 3.20 22.17
N LYS A 131 10.89 3.68 22.54
CA LYS A 131 12.09 3.67 21.68
C LYS A 131 12.51 2.26 21.27
N ALA A 132 12.44 1.28 22.18
CA ALA A 132 12.86 -0.09 21.89
C ALA A 132 11.95 -0.76 20.85
N LEU A 133 10.63 -0.53 20.96
CA LEU A 133 9.68 -1.00 19.95
C LEU A 133 9.91 -0.31 18.61
N ILE A 134 10.06 1.02 18.60
CA ILE A 134 10.33 1.78 17.37
C ILE A 134 11.60 1.27 16.68
N GLN A 135 12.67 1.03 17.43
CA GLN A 135 13.92 0.49 16.88
C GLN A 135 13.75 -0.90 16.29
N SER A 136 12.99 -1.78 16.96
CA SER A 136 12.72 -3.13 16.47
C SER A 136 11.93 -3.11 15.16
N PHE A 137 10.87 -2.30 15.08
CA PHE A 137 10.08 -2.15 13.87
C PHE A 137 10.85 -1.43 12.75
N ALA A 138 11.73 -0.47 13.07
CA ALA A 138 12.59 0.18 12.09
C ALA A 138 13.60 -0.81 11.50
N ALA A 139 14.22 -1.66 12.32
CA ALA A 139 15.12 -2.70 11.85
C ALA A 139 14.40 -3.71 10.94
N GLU A 140 13.17 -4.09 11.28
CA GLU A 140 12.36 -4.96 10.42
C GLU A 140 11.99 -4.27 9.11
N PHE A 141 11.62 -2.98 9.16
CA PHE A 141 11.38 -2.19 7.95
C PHE A 141 12.60 -2.18 7.03
N ASP A 142 13.79 -1.90 7.57
CA ASP A 142 15.04 -1.85 6.78
C ASP A 142 15.38 -3.22 6.20
N ARG A 143 15.19 -4.30 6.97
CA ARG A 143 15.36 -5.68 6.48
C ARG A 143 14.43 -5.97 5.31
N LEU A 144 13.14 -5.68 5.44
CA LEU A 144 12.15 -5.88 4.38
C LEU A 144 12.42 -4.97 3.18
N TRP A 145 12.82 -3.72 3.40
CA TRP A 145 13.12 -2.75 2.35
C TRP A 145 14.20 -3.27 1.41
N ASN A 146 15.24 -3.90 1.97
CA ASN A 146 16.35 -4.49 1.21
C ASN A 146 15.96 -5.75 0.42
N LEU A 147 14.92 -6.46 0.85
CA LEU A 147 14.37 -7.62 0.14
C LEU A 147 13.30 -7.24 -0.90
N ALA A 148 12.64 -6.10 -0.69
CA ALA A 148 11.54 -5.63 -1.52
C ALA A 148 12.03 -5.10 -2.88
N VAL A 149 11.22 -5.32 -3.90
CA VAL A 149 11.49 -4.93 -5.29
C VAL A 149 10.74 -3.65 -5.65
N LEU A 150 11.19 -2.95 -6.68
CA LEU A 150 10.45 -1.79 -7.20
C LEU A 150 9.12 -2.25 -7.83
N PRO A 151 8.08 -1.38 -7.83
CA PRO A 151 6.91 -1.60 -8.66
C PRO A 151 7.36 -1.81 -10.10
N VAL A 152 7.01 -2.95 -10.68
CA VAL A 152 7.25 -3.21 -12.10
C VAL A 152 6.31 -2.27 -12.85
N PRO A 153 6.79 -1.42 -13.77
CA PRO A 153 5.91 -0.69 -14.66
C PRO A 153 5.04 -1.72 -15.38
N VAL A 154 3.71 -1.55 -15.35
CA VAL A 154 2.85 -2.37 -16.20
C VAL A 154 3.23 -2.00 -17.63
N GLU A 155 4.04 -2.83 -18.29
CA GLU A 155 4.19 -2.74 -19.74
C GLU A 155 2.78 -2.86 -20.32
N SER A 156 2.38 -1.87 -21.12
CA SER A 156 1.09 -1.88 -21.79
C SER A 156 1.02 -3.14 -22.65
N THR A 157 0.31 -4.16 -22.18
CA THR A 157 -0.02 -5.33 -23.00
C THR A 157 -1.11 -4.93 -23.99
N SER A 158 -0.75 -4.06 -24.95
CA SER A 158 -1.49 -3.90 -26.19
C SER A 158 -0.94 -4.91 -27.19
N VAL A 159 -1.21 -6.20 -26.95
CA VAL A 159 -1.24 -7.15 -28.06
C VAL A 159 -2.68 -7.12 -28.56
N PRO A 160 -2.99 -6.47 -29.70
CA PRO A 160 -4.31 -6.60 -30.29
C PRO A 160 -4.55 -8.08 -30.64
N PRO A 161 -5.79 -8.59 -30.52
CA PRO A 161 -6.09 -9.94 -30.95
C PRO A 161 -5.69 -10.10 -32.42
N SER A 162 -4.96 -11.18 -32.73
CA SER A 162 -4.69 -11.59 -34.10
C SER A 162 -6.01 -11.72 -34.85
N PRO A 163 -6.12 -11.21 -36.10
CA PRO A 163 -7.34 -11.36 -36.87
C PRO A 163 -7.61 -12.85 -37.08
N THR A 164 -8.77 -13.29 -36.60
CA THR A 164 -9.35 -14.61 -36.84
C THR A 164 -9.30 -14.91 -38.34
N GLU A 165 -8.80 -16.10 -38.69
CA GLU A 165 -8.93 -16.65 -40.05
C GLU A 165 -10.41 -16.55 -40.46
N VAL A 166 -10.66 -15.80 -41.53
CA VAL A 166 -11.93 -15.78 -42.21
C VAL A 166 -12.14 -17.19 -42.77
N GLU A 167 -13.04 -17.94 -42.14
CA GLU A 167 -13.50 -19.22 -42.64
C GLU A 167 -14.13 -18.98 -44.02
N GLN A 168 -13.43 -19.40 -45.08
CA GLN A 168 -13.94 -19.30 -46.44
C GLN A 168 -15.12 -20.25 -46.59
N PRO A 169 -16.23 -19.85 -47.24
CA PRO A 169 -17.34 -20.74 -47.49
C PRO A 169 -16.89 -21.88 -48.41
N GLN A 170 -17.06 -23.12 -47.95
CA GLN A 170 -16.79 -24.32 -48.75
C GLN A 170 -17.62 -24.28 -50.04
N GLN A 171 -16.91 -24.34 -51.18
CA GLN A 171 -17.53 -24.60 -52.47
C GLN A 171 -18.09 -26.02 -52.47
N GLY A 172 -19.42 -26.15 -52.62
CA GLY A 172 -20.06 -27.44 -52.83
C GLY A 172 -19.60 -28.07 -54.16
N PRO A 173 -19.52 -29.40 -54.26
CA PRO A 173 -19.17 -30.05 -55.50
C PRO A 173 -20.37 -29.98 -56.46
N GLY A 174 -20.14 -29.52 -57.67
CA GLY A 174 -20.96 -29.87 -58.83
C GLY A 174 -20.07 -30.41 -59.94
N PRO A 175 -20.61 -30.99 -61.01
CA PRO A 175 -21.78 -31.86 -61.14
C PRO A 175 -21.35 -33.32 -61.45
N VAL A 176 -22.27 -34.28 -61.41
CA VAL A 176 -22.10 -35.57 -62.12
C VAL A 176 -23.26 -35.68 -63.12
N GLY A 177 -22.91 -35.65 -64.40
CA GLY A 177 -23.86 -35.81 -65.49
C GLY A 177 -24.20 -37.29 -65.73
N THR A 178 -25.46 -37.51 -66.10
CA THR A 178 -25.93 -38.29 -67.26
C THR A 178 -27.35 -37.85 -67.57
#